data_AF-A0A382M714-F1
#
_entry.id   AF-A0A382M714-F1
#
_cell.length_a   1.000
_cell.length_b   1.000
_cell.length_c   1.000
_cell.angle_alpha   90.00
_cell.angle_beta   90.00
_cell.angle_gamma   90.00
#
_symmetry.space_group_name_H-M   'P 1'
#
loop_
_entity.id
_entity.type
_entity.pdbx_description
1 polymer ?
#
loop_
_entity_poly.entity_id
_entity_poly.type
_entity_poly.pdbx_seq_one_letter_code
_entity_poly.pdbx_strand_id
1 'polypeptide(L)'
;MDKGENMIHFCFGNGNSRKDLDLDEYKQHGTVVGCNAVYRDFTPDILVALDSPIGHEIYRCGYAHKNTSYLGYWTPIPTEVAETILDTETGPVSLSPSDLGFTNQVVYHGADGVFTFAKDVKGITYITGTVEGDKAKNIEPNIDEFAYATGTRAIHLSCELGATEVYIIGYDLYSTDDKVNNIYAGTRCYSKEDTPFKRPDNPEKDDLHHWIKQHKNTFDTFKDTKFYKVNPNPIGTSPIDVEIEEWKDCENLEYMTFAELNNKFLPF
;
A
#
# COMPACT_ATOMS: atom_id res chain seq x y z
N MET A 1 -21.33 23.00 -5.42
CA MET A 1 -20.34 21.89 -5.41
C MET A 1 -21.19 20.64 -5.44
N ASP A 2 -21.15 19.93 -6.57
CA ASP A 2 -22.07 18.82 -6.83
C ASP A 2 -21.86 17.71 -5.79
N LYS A 3 -22.87 17.53 -4.94
CA LYS A 3 -23.14 16.27 -4.27
C LYS A 3 -23.85 15.40 -5.32
N GLY A 4 -23.12 14.65 -6.14
CA GLY A 4 -23.76 14.01 -7.30
C GLY A 4 -23.09 12.79 -7.94
N GLU A 5 -21.78 12.60 -7.84
CA GLU A 5 -21.13 11.41 -8.41
C GLU A 5 -20.72 10.44 -7.30
N ASN A 6 -21.20 9.20 -7.39
CA ASN A 6 -20.74 8.11 -6.53
C ASN A 6 -19.31 7.76 -6.95
N MET A 7 -18.34 8.03 -6.09
CA MET A 7 -16.92 7.82 -6.34
C MET A 7 -16.53 6.45 -5.78
N ILE A 8 -16.52 5.45 -6.65
CA ILE A 8 -16.18 4.06 -6.29
C ILE A 8 -14.67 3.86 -6.43
N HIS A 9 -14.04 3.33 -5.38
CA HIS A 9 -12.64 2.91 -5.38
C HIS A 9 -12.52 1.41 -5.08
N PHE A 10 -11.78 0.69 -5.91
CA PHE A 10 -11.41 -0.71 -5.69
C PHE A 10 -9.96 -0.78 -5.19
N CYS A 11 -9.79 -1.00 -3.89
CA CYS A 11 -8.49 -1.12 -3.25
C CYS A 11 -8.04 -2.58 -3.27
N PHE A 12 -6.91 -2.85 -3.93
CA PHE A 12 -6.30 -4.17 -4.01
C PHE A 12 -5.09 -4.29 -3.07
N GLY A 13 -5.24 -5.14 -2.06
CA GLY A 13 -4.17 -5.68 -1.25
C GLY A 13 -3.44 -6.79 -2.00
N ASN A 14 -2.37 -7.34 -1.43
CA ASN A 14 -1.52 -8.32 -2.12
C ASN A 14 -1.70 -9.77 -1.63
N GLY A 15 -2.81 -10.08 -0.95
CA GLY A 15 -3.13 -11.43 -0.49
C GLY A 15 -3.34 -12.41 -1.65
N ASN A 16 -3.07 -13.70 -1.40
CA ASN A 16 -3.21 -14.75 -2.41
C ASN A 16 -4.63 -14.93 -2.91
N SER A 17 -5.63 -14.48 -2.17
CA SER A 17 -7.03 -14.55 -2.59
C SER A 17 -7.33 -13.87 -3.92
N ARG A 18 -6.59 -12.80 -4.26
CA ARG A 18 -6.84 -12.03 -5.49
C ARG A 18 -6.09 -12.52 -6.72
N LYS A 19 -5.31 -13.60 -6.63
CA LYS A 19 -4.35 -14.00 -7.68
C LYS A 19 -5.01 -14.30 -9.04
N ASP A 20 -6.25 -14.81 -9.02
CA ASP A 20 -6.98 -15.27 -10.20
C ASP A 20 -8.00 -14.23 -10.70
N LEU A 21 -8.03 -13.04 -10.10
CA LEU A 21 -8.89 -11.94 -10.55
C LEU A 21 -8.25 -11.23 -11.74
N ASP A 22 -9.07 -10.80 -12.70
CA ASP A 22 -8.66 -9.80 -13.70
C ASP A 22 -8.95 -8.41 -13.13
N LEU A 23 -7.89 -7.69 -12.77
CA LEU A 23 -8.01 -6.38 -12.13
C LEU A 23 -8.45 -5.28 -13.13
N ASP A 24 -8.25 -5.49 -14.43
CA ASP A 24 -8.65 -4.51 -15.46
C ASP A 24 -10.18 -4.42 -15.60
N GLU A 25 -10.91 -5.50 -15.30
CA GLU A 25 -12.37 -5.54 -15.31
C GLU A 25 -13.00 -4.52 -14.35
N TYR A 26 -12.30 -4.10 -13.31
CA TYR A 26 -12.79 -3.14 -12.31
C TYR A 26 -12.66 -1.68 -12.73
N LYS A 27 -11.74 -1.37 -13.66
CA LYS A 27 -11.48 0.02 -14.11
C LYS A 27 -12.66 0.66 -14.82
N GLN A 28 -13.55 -0.15 -15.40
CA GLN A 28 -14.78 0.35 -16.03
C GLN A 28 -15.85 0.78 -15.01
N HIS A 29 -15.67 0.44 -13.73
CA HIS A 29 -16.66 0.68 -12.67
C HIS A 29 -16.20 1.68 -11.60
N GLY A 30 -14.92 2.05 -11.58
CA GLY A 30 -14.37 2.94 -10.58
C GLY A 30 -12.85 3.03 -10.65
N THR A 31 -12.26 3.76 -9.71
CA THR A 31 -10.80 3.93 -9.61
C THR A 31 -10.18 2.67 -9.01
N VAL A 32 -9.23 2.07 -9.70
CA VAL A 32 -8.45 0.94 -9.16
C VAL A 32 -7.21 1.46 -8.43
N VAL A 33 -7.13 1.16 -7.14
CA VAL A 33 -6.01 1.54 -6.26
C VAL A 33 -5.23 0.29 -5.89
N GLY A 34 -3.94 0.29 -6.20
CA GLY A 34 -3.03 -0.80 -5.91
C GLY A 34 -1.92 -0.39 -4.94
N CYS A 35 -1.27 -1.37 -4.30
CA CYS A 35 -0.17 -1.11 -3.37
C CYS A 35 1.10 -1.93 -3.64
N ASN A 36 2.25 -1.31 -3.37
CA ASN A 36 3.60 -1.89 -3.48
C ASN A 36 3.82 -2.64 -4.81
N ALA A 37 4.19 -3.92 -4.78
CA ALA A 37 4.63 -4.68 -5.97
C ALA A 37 3.54 -5.01 -6.99
N VAL A 38 2.29 -4.57 -6.80
CA VAL A 38 1.24 -4.76 -7.80
C VAL A 38 1.57 -4.18 -9.16
N TYR A 39 2.40 -3.13 -9.19
CA TYR A 39 2.86 -2.51 -10.43
C TYR A 39 3.64 -3.45 -11.37
N ARG A 40 4.14 -4.58 -10.84
CA ARG A 40 5.01 -5.51 -11.59
C ARG A 40 4.25 -6.36 -12.60
N ASP A 41 2.97 -6.61 -12.35
CA ASP A 41 2.09 -7.40 -13.22
C ASP A 41 0.79 -6.68 -13.59
N PHE A 42 0.49 -5.53 -12.96
CA PHE A 42 -0.71 -4.75 -13.24
C PHE A 42 -0.46 -3.25 -13.08
N THR A 43 -1.11 -2.40 -13.88
CA THR A 43 -1.00 -0.93 -13.75
C THR A 43 -2.30 -0.38 -13.16
N PRO A 44 -2.38 -0.13 -11.84
CA PRO A 44 -3.53 0.54 -11.23
C PRO A 44 -3.63 2.02 -11.65
N ASP A 45 -4.81 2.62 -11.52
CA ASP A 45 -5.01 4.06 -11.73
C ASP A 45 -4.23 4.89 -10.69
N ILE A 46 -4.14 4.36 -9.47
CA ILE A 46 -3.35 4.92 -8.38
C ILE A 46 -2.51 3.81 -7.75
N LEU A 47 -1.19 4.00 -7.71
CA LEU A 47 -0.27 3.13 -6.98
C LEU A 47 0.16 3.79 -5.66
N VAL A 48 0.21 3.04 -4.57
CA VAL A 48 0.70 3.51 -3.28
C VAL A 48 1.88 2.65 -2.81
N ALA A 49 2.98 3.24 -2.36
CA ALA A 49 4.14 2.53 -1.82
C ALA A 49 4.87 3.33 -0.74
N LEU A 50 4.89 2.83 0.50
CA LEU A 50 5.56 3.51 1.63
C LEU A 50 6.96 2.96 1.90
N ASP A 51 7.19 1.69 1.55
CA ASP A 51 8.46 1.01 1.75
C ASP A 51 9.54 1.65 0.86
N SER A 52 10.55 2.27 1.46
CA SER A 52 11.66 2.93 0.73
C SER A 52 12.27 2.09 -0.41
N PRO A 53 12.63 0.80 -0.21
CA PRO A 53 13.12 -0.03 -1.32
C PRO A 53 12.15 -0.17 -2.49
N ILE A 54 10.84 -0.29 -2.20
CA ILE A 54 9.81 -0.44 -3.23
C ILE A 54 9.56 0.89 -3.95
N GLY A 55 9.49 2.01 -3.22
CA GLY A 55 9.37 3.34 -3.82
C GLY A 55 10.56 3.66 -4.75
N HIS A 56 11.78 3.36 -4.30
CA HIS A 56 13.00 3.48 -5.12
C HIS A 56 12.91 2.65 -6.39
N GLU A 57 12.47 1.39 -6.28
CA GLU A 57 12.28 0.48 -7.41
C GLU A 57 11.22 0.98 -8.42
N ILE A 58 10.04 1.40 -7.93
CA ILE A 58 8.93 1.91 -8.75
C ILE A 58 9.37 3.14 -9.54
N TYR A 59 10.10 4.05 -8.90
CA TYR A 59 10.53 5.26 -9.56
C TYR A 59 11.59 4.95 -10.63
N ARG A 60 12.61 4.16 -10.28
CA ARG A 60 13.73 3.86 -11.19
C ARG A 60 13.37 2.99 -12.39
N CYS A 61 12.30 2.19 -12.31
CA CYS A 61 11.79 1.49 -13.48
C CYS A 61 11.00 2.42 -14.44
N GLY A 62 10.79 3.68 -14.06
CA GLY A 62 10.09 4.69 -14.85
C GLY A 62 8.57 4.63 -14.72
N TYR A 63 8.02 3.81 -13.81
CA TYR A 63 6.57 3.69 -13.60
C TYR A 63 5.98 5.02 -13.13
N ALA A 64 6.57 5.60 -12.08
CA ALA A 64 6.09 6.86 -11.51
C ALA A 64 6.30 8.08 -12.42
N HIS A 65 7.06 7.96 -13.52
CA HIS A 65 7.17 9.02 -14.52
C HIS A 65 5.89 9.16 -15.36
N LYS A 66 5.08 8.10 -15.44
CA LYS A 66 3.90 8.02 -16.32
C LYS A 66 2.59 7.81 -15.56
N ASN A 67 2.65 7.16 -14.40
CA ASN A 67 1.48 6.70 -13.67
C ASN A 67 1.40 7.33 -12.28
N THR A 68 0.19 7.73 -11.85
CA THR A 68 -0.06 8.34 -10.54
C THR A 68 0.43 7.43 -9.43
N SER A 69 1.43 7.89 -8.67
CA SER A 69 2.07 7.11 -7.63
C SER A 69 2.18 7.95 -6.35
N TYR A 70 1.69 7.43 -5.23
CA TYR A 70 1.86 8.03 -3.91
C TYR A 70 2.96 7.27 -3.17
N LEU A 71 4.10 7.93 -2.99
CA LEU A 71 5.32 7.34 -2.44
C LEU A 71 5.59 7.92 -1.06
N GLY A 72 5.91 7.05 -0.10
CA GLY A 72 6.21 7.45 1.29
C GLY A 72 7.55 8.16 1.40
N TYR A 73 7.60 9.21 2.22
CA TYR A 73 8.80 10.03 2.45
C TYR A 73 9.41 10.58 1.14
N TRP A 74 8.55 10.92 0.17
CA TRP A 74 8.94 11.30 -1.19
C TRP A 74 9.04 12.81 -1.36
N THR A 75 9.87 13.44 -0.53
CA THR A 75 10.14 14.88 -0.62
C THR A 75 11.45 15.12 -1.36
N PRO A 76 11.42 15.71 -2.58
CA PRO A 76 12.64 16.05 -3.29
C PRO A 76 13.42 17.14 -2.57
N ILE A 77 14.75 16.98 -2.51
CA ILE A 77 15.72 17.96 -2.03
C ILE A 77 16.71 18.27 -3.16
N PRO A 78 17.37 19.44 -3.14
CA PRO A 78 18.44 19.74 -4.09
C PRO A 78 19.56 18.70 -4.02
N THR A 79 20.12 18.34 -5.17
CA THR A 79 21.21 17.35 -5.27
C THR A 79 22.39 17.71 -4.37
N GLU A 80 22.76 18.98 -4.30
CA GLU A 80 23.90 19.46 -3.48
C GLU A 80 23.66 19.26 -1.98
N VAL A 81 22.39 19.34 -1.54
CA VAL A 81 22.01 19.04 -0.15
C VAL A 81 22.18 17.56 0.11
N ALA A 82 21.75 16.70 -0.81
CA ALA A 82 21.93 15.25 -0.69
C ALA A 82 23.42 14.85 -0.69
N GLU A 83 24.25 15.45 -1.54
CA GLU A 83 25.71 15.26 -1.55
C GLU A 83 26.33 15.60 -0.19
N THR A 84 25.94 16.73 0.39
CA THR A 84 26.42 17.14 1.71
C THR A 84 26.00 16.15 2.81
N ILE A 85 24.79 15.60 2.75
CA ILE A 85 24.34 14.57 3.70
C ILE A 85 25.16 13.28 3.51
N LEU A 86 25.38 12.87 2.25
CA LEU A 86 26.15 11.67 1.89
C LEU A 86 27.59 11.70 2.38
N ASP A 87 28.23 12.87 2.45
CA ASP A 87 29.59 13.02 3.01
C ASP A 87 29.71 12.53 4.46
N THR A 88 28.59 12.50 5.20
CA THR A 88 28.52 12.03 6.59
C THR A 88 27.82 10.68 6.76
N GLU A 89 27.34 10.08 5.66
CA GLU A 89 26.63 8.79 5.67
C GLU A 89 27.64 7.63 5.80
N THR A 90 27.53 6.88 6.89
CA THR A 90 28.41 5.76 7.25
C THR A 90 27.77 4.38 7.03
N GLY A 91 26.48 4.35 6.72
CA GLY A 91 25.69 3.16 6.45
C GLY A 91 25.63 2.77 4.97
N PRO A 92 24.94 1.67 4.65
CA PRO A 92 24.75 1.25 3.26
C PRO A 92 23.93 2.28 2.47
N VAL A 93 24.38 2.58 1.24
CA VAL A 93 23.68 3.48 0.32
C VAL A 93 23.34 2.76 -0.98
N SER A 94 22.10 2.89 -1.43
CA SER A 94 21.63 2.53 -2.77
C SER A 94 21.40 3.79 -3.59
N LEU A 95 22.34 4.06 -4.49
CA LEU A 95 22.37 5.21 -5.38
C LEU A 95 22.88 4.75 -6.75
N SER A 96 22.32 5.25 -7.85
CA SER A 96 23.03 5.25 -9.12
C SER A 96 23.84 6.54 -9.25
N PRO A 97 25.14 6.52 -9.58
CA PRO A 97 25.91 7.75 -9.79
C PRO A 97 25.28 8.70 -10.82
N SER A 98 24.49 8.17 -11.76
CA SER A 98 23.70 8.98 -12.68
C SER A 98 22.64 9.81 -11.96
N ASP A 99 22.02 9.30 -10.89
CA ASP A 99 20.94 9.98 -10.15
C ASP A 99 21.37 11.33 -9.57
N LEU A 100 22.67 11.53 -9.29
CA LEU A 100 23.21 12.83 -8.88
C LEU A 100 23.65 13.69 -10.08
N GLY A 101 23.96 13.08 -11.22
CA GLY A 101 24.54 13.77 -12.38
C GLY A 101 23.54 14.23 -13.44
N PHE A 102 22.32 13.64 -13.50
CA PHE A 102 21.33 13.98 -14.53
C PHE A 102 20.22 14.92 -14.07
N THR A 103 20.07 15.14 -12.76
CA THR A 103 18.99 15.94 -12.18
C THR A 103 19.48 16.84 -11.05
N ASN A 104 18.76 17.94 -10.83
CA ASN A 104 19.01 18.90 -9.76
C ASN A 104 18.20 18.59 -8.49
N GLN A 105 17.37 17.54 -8.52
CA GLN A 105 16.56 17.11 -7.37
C GLN A 105 16.62 15.60 -7.18
N VAL A 106 16.71 15.20 -5.92
CA VAL A 106 16.72 13.80 -5.51
C VAL A 106 15.83 13.61 -4.28
N VAL A 107 15.32 12.41 -4.08
CA VAL A 107 14.69 12.00 -2.82
C VAL A 107 15.72 11.22 -2.01
N TYR A 108 15.95 11.67 -0.76
CA TYR A 108 16.78 10.99 0.24
C TYR A 108 15.87 10.26 1.23
N HIS A 109 15.91 8.93 1.28
CA HIS A 109 14.96 8.14 2.08
C HIS A 109 15.56 6.82 2.62
N GLY A 110 14.93 6.20 3.62
CA GLY A 110 15.33 4.88 4.18
C GLY A 110 16.45 4.89 5.25
N ALA A 111 17.15 6.00 5.46
CA ALA A 111 18.35 6.10 6.31
C ALA A 111 18.13 5.80 7.81
N ASP A 112 16.96 6.09 8.36
CA ASP A 112 16.67 5.97 9.80
C ASP A 112 16.07 4.62 10.22
N GLY A 113 16.25 3.57 9.42
CA GLY A 113 15.76 2.24 9.79
C GLY A 113 14.23 2.13 9.79
N VAL A 114 13.54 3.02 9.05
CA VAL A 114 12.07 3.06 8.98
C VAL A 114 11.45 1.73 8.52
N PHE A 115 12.25 0.80 7.97
CA PHE A 115 11.83 -0.59 7.70
C PHE A 115 12.94 -1.63 7.97
N THR A 116 13.88 -1.39 8.90
CA THR A 116 14.75 -2.48 9.34
C THR A 116 14.02 -3.28 10.41
N PHE A 117 13.59 -4.50 10.05
CA PHE A 117 13.02 -5.51 10.97
C PHE A 117 13.94 -5.89 12.16
N ALA A 118 15.10 -5.25 12.30
CA ALA A 118 16.07 -5.44 13.35
C ALA A 118 16.43 -4.09 13.96
N LYS A 119 16.14 -3.95 15.25
CA LYS A 119 16.66 -2.87 16.10
C LYS A 119 18.20 -2.87 15.98
N ASP A 120 18.78 -1.67 15.87
CA ASP A 120 20.24 -1.44 15.86
C ASP A 120 21.01 -1.78 14.56
N VAL A 121 20.32 -2.12 13.45
CA VAL A 121 20.94 -2.15 12.11
C VAL A 121 20.50 -0.93 11.33
N LYS A 122 21.45 -0.07 10.97
CA LYS A 122 21.18 1.08 10.09
C LYS A 122 20.61 0.56 8.76
N GLY A 123 19.47 1.10 8.37
CA GLY A 123 18.82 0.77 7.10
C GLY A 123 19.68 1.14 5.90
N ILE A 124 19.25 0.70 4.71
CA ILE A 124 19.83 1.19 3.46
C ILE A 124 19.27 2.59 3.21
N THR A 125 20.15 3.57 3.06
CA THR A 125 19.81 4.89 2.53
C THR A 125 19.62 4.77 1.02
N TYR A 126 18.48 5.22 0.53
CA TYR A 126 18.18 5.30 -0.90
C TYR A 126 18.25 6.75 -1.36
N ILE A 127 18.90 6.96 -2.50
CA ILE A 127 18.90 8.24 -3.20
C ILE A 127 18.27 8.02 -4.57
N THR A 128 17.15 8.69 -4.83
CA THR A 128 16.43 8.56 -6.10
C THR A 128 16.41 9.89 -6.83
N GLY A 129 17.06 9.97 -8.00
CA GLY A 129 16.99 11.15 -8.84
C GLY A 129 15.60 11.31 -9.46
N THR A 130 15.00 12.50 -9.31
CA THR A 130 13.66 12.78 -9.84
C THR A 130 13.73 13.55 -11.16
N VAL A 131 12.68 13.45 -11.97
CA VAL A 131 12.55 14.17 -13.24
C VAL A 131 11.37 15.12 -13.18
N GLU A 132 11.51 16.28 -13.83
CA GLU A 132 10.43 17.26 -13.92
C GLU A 132 9.20 16.66 -14.62
N GLY A 133 8.02 16.90 -14.05
CA GLY A 133 6.75 16.46 -14.62
C GLY A 133 6.40 14.99 -14.38
N ASP A 134 7.14 14.30 -13.50
CA ASP A 134 6.73 12.97 -13.02
C ASP A 134 5.34 12.98 -12.37
N LYS A 135 4.83 11.79 -12.08
CA LYS A 135 3.51 11.56 -11.46
C LYS A 135 3.64 11.05 -10.02
N ALA A 136 4.83 11.16 -9.42
CA ALA A 136 5.05 10.80 -8.03
C ALA A 136 4.52 11.91 -7.12
N LYS A 137 3.89 11.52 -6.03
CA LYS A 137 3.36 12.40 -4.99
C LYS A 137 3.84 11.90 -3.64
N ASN A 138 4.28 12.81 -2.78
CA ASN A 138 4.55 12.45 -1.39
C ASN A 138 3.25 12.04 -0.68
N ILE A 139 3.35 11.06 0.21
CA ILE A 139 2.29 10.71 1.15
C ILE A 139 2.90 10.43 2.51
N GLU A 140 2.27 10.97 3.55
CA GLU A 140 2.68 10.69 4.93
C GLU A 140 2.17 9.30 5.34
N PRO A 141 3.07 8.42 5.83
CA PRO A 141 2.67 7.09 6.31
C PRO A 141 2.02 7.16 7.70
N ASN A 142 2.34 8.18 8.49
CA ASN A 142 1.82 8.33 9.84
C ASN A 142 0.53 9.16 9.81
N ILE A 143 -0.56 8.58 10.33
CA ILE A 143 -1.85 9.25 10.50
C ILE A 143 -2.30 8.99 11.93
N ASP A 144 -2.65 10.06 12.65
CA ASP A 144 -2.96 10.03 14.07
C ASP A 144 -1.82 9.37 14.88
N GLU A 145 -2.13 8.32 15.63
CA GLU A 145 -1.16 7.52 16.39
C GLU A 145 -0.57 6.35 15.59
N PHE A 146 -1.05 6.10 14.37
CA PHE A 146 -0.70 4.93 13.58
C PHE A 146 0.39 5.24 12.56
N ALA A 147 1.42 4.40 12.50
CA ALA A 147 2.26 4.26 11.32
C ALA A 147 1.58 3.27 10.36
N TYR A 148 0.92 3.73 9.30
CA TYR A 148 0.15 2.83 8.44
C TYR A 148 1.07 1.93 7.60
N ALA A 149 0.67 0.67 7.42
CA ALA A 149 1.21 -0.17 6.36
C ALA A 149 0.73 0.32 4.98
N THR A 150 1.48 0.06 3.91
CA THR A 150 1.14 0.58 2.57
C THR A 150 -0.29 0.21 2.13
N GLY A 151 -0.70 -1.05 2.34
CA GLY A 151 -2.02 -1.51 1.93
C GLY A 151 -3.15 -0.75 2.63
N THR A 152 -3.06 -0.59 3.96
CA THR A 152 -4.08 0.11 4.74
C THR A 152 -4.06 1.61 4.44
N ARG A 153 -2.87 2.21 4.21
CA ARG A 153 -2.75 3.62 3.82
C ARG A 153 -3.41 3.91 2.47
N ALA A 154 -3.41 2.94 1.55
CA ALA A 154 -4.07 3.07 0.25
C ALA A 154 -5.61 3.18 0.39
N ILE A 155 -6.20 2.47 1.36
CA ILE A 155 -7.63 2.57 1.69
C ILE A 155 -7.93 3.96 2.28
N HIS A 156 -7.11 4.40 3.25
CA HIS A 156 -7.24 5.73 3.84
C HIS A 156 -7.11 6.84 2.78
N LEU A 157 -6.13 6.71 1.87
CA LEU A 157 -5.92 7.64 0.77
C LEU A 157 -7.13 7.70 -0.15
N SER A 158 -7.76 6.57 -0.46
CA SER A 158 -8.97 6.56 -1.29
C SER A 158 -10.07 7.43 -0.69
N CYS A 159 -10.21 7.43 0.64
CA CYS A 159 -11.17 8.29 1.34
C CYS A 159 -10.76 9.76 1.28
N GLU A 160 -9.48 10.09 1.46
CA GLU A 160 -8.95 11.46 1.31
C GLU A 160 -9.16 12.01 -0.12
N LEU A 161 -9.18 11.13 -1.12
CA LEU A 161 -9.46 11.46 -2.51
C LEU A 161 -10.96 11.54 -2.83
N GLY A 162 -11.83 11.37 -1.84
CA GLY A 162 -13.27 11.57 -1.96
C GLY A 162 -14.07 10.33 -2.33
N ALA A 163 -13.52 9.12 -2.15
CA ALA A 163 -14.28 7.90 -2.37
C ALA A 163 -15.49 7.82 -1.44
N THR A 164 -16.66 7.53 -2.02
CA THR A 164 -17.93 7.33 -1.29
C THR A 164 -18.23 5.85 -1.09
N GLU A 165 -17.71 4.97 -1.97
CA GLU A 165 -17.71 3.51 -1.80
C GLU A 165 -16.28 2.97 -1.97
N VAL A 166 -15.82 2.15 -1.02
CA VAL A 166 -14.49 1.52 -1.07
C VAL A 166 -14.61 0.00 -0.94
N TYR A 167 -14.14 -0.70 -1.97
CA TYR A 167 -14.05 -2.17 -2.00
C TYR A 167 -12.66 -2.62 -1.61
N ILE A 168 -12.57 -3.40 -0.54
CA ILE A 168 -11.32 -3.85 0.07
C ILE A 168 -11.09 -5.31 -0.35
N ILE A 169 -10.29 -5.51 -1.41
CA ILE A 169 -10.10 -6.79 -2.12
C ILE A 169 -8.66 -7.27 -1.93
N GLY A 170 -8.44 -8.57 -1.66
CA GLY A 170 -7.09 -9.10 -1.47
C GLY A 170 -6.41 -8.69 -0.15
N TYR A 171 -7.19 -8.17 0.80
CA TYR A 171 -6.75 -7.90 2.17
C TYR A 171 -7.16 -9.07 3.06
N ASP A 172 -6.41 -10.16 2.97
CA ASP A 172 -6.81 -11.44 3.58
C ASP A 172 -6.70 -11.42 5.11
N LEU A 173 -5.82 -10.55 5.65
CA LEU A 173 -5.46 -10.37 7.07
C LEU A 173 -4.87 -11.61 7.75
N TYR A 174 -5.35 -12.79 7.41
CA TYR A 174 -4.91 -14.09 7.88
C TYR A 174 -4.25 -14.92 6.78
N SER A 175 -3.83 -16.13 7.14
CA SER A 175 -3.22 -17.10 6.24
C SER A 175 -3.96 -18.43 6.27
N THR A 176 -3.99 -19.12 5.13
CA THR A 176 -4.59 -20.46 5.00
C THR A 176 -3.63 -21.59 5.39
N ASP A 177 -2.33 -21.31 5.49
CA ASP A 177 -1.28 -22.32 5.71
C ASP A 177 -0.20 -21.89 6.73
N ASP A 178 -0.50 -20.87 7.54
CA ASP A 178 0.38 -20.26 8.54
C ASP A 178 1.69 -19.67 7.97
N LYS A 179 1.76 -19.44 6.66
CA LYS A 179 2.87 -18.73 5.99
C LYS A 179 2.46 -17.35 5.51
N VAL A 180 3.44 -16.56 5.09
CA VAL A 180 3.21 -15.23 4.53
C VAL A 180 2.19 -15.29 3.40
N ASN A 181 1.08 -14.57 3.59
CA ASN A 181 0.02 -14.52 2.60
C ASN A 181 0.23 -13.29 1.70
N ASN A 182 1.09 -13.43 0.69
CA ASN A 182 1.38 -12.36 -0.27
C ASN A 182 1.79 -12.95 -1.62
N ILE A 183 1.15 -12.55 -2.72
CA ILE A 183 1.45 -13.07 -4.07
C ILE A 183 2.86 -12.71 -4.56
N TYR A 184 3.48 -11.68 -3.97
CA TYR A 184 4.84 -11.27 -4.29
C TYR A 184 5.88 -11.83 -3.30
N ALA A 185 5.51 -12.74 -2.40
CA ALA A 185 6.48 -13.43 -1.56
C ALA A 185 7.56 -14.12 -2.42
N GLY A 186 8.80 -14.11 -1.94
CA GLY A 186 9.97 -14.63 -2.68
C GLY A 186 10.56 -13.68 -3.71
N THR A 187 9.90 -12.56 -4.03
CA THR A 187 10.43 -11.54 -4.95
C THR A 187 11.30 -10.50 -4.24
N ARG A 188 11.99 -9.65 -5.02
CA ARG A 188 12.82 -8.57 -4.48
C ARG A 188 12.02 -7.69 -3.50
N CYS A 189 12.61 -7.40 -2.34
CA CYS A 189 12.03 -6.59 -1.25
C CYS A 189 10.87 -7.24 -0.47
N TYR A 190 10.57 -8.52 -0.72
CA TYR A 190 9.55 -9.27 0.00
C TYR A 190 10.15 -10.43 0.79
N SER A 191 9.45 -10.84 1.85
CA SER A 191 9.76 -12.06 2.60
C SER A 191 9.68 -13.29 1.71
N LYS A 192 10.41 -14.36 2.06
CA LYS A 192 10.32 -15.66 1.37
C LYS A 192 8.95 -16.29 1.56
N GLU A 193 8.50 -17.07 0.59
CA GLU A 193 7.19 -17.77 0.62
C GLU A 193 6.97 -18.65 1.87
N ASP A 194 8.04 -19.19 2.46
CA ASP A 194 8.01 -20.03 3.66
C ASP A 194 8.11 -19.24 4.98
N THR A 195 8.17 -17.91 4.91
CA THR A 195 8.22 -17.06 6.11
C THR A 195 6.94 -17.24 6.93
N PRO A 196 7.03 -17.45 8.26
CA PRO A 196 5.85 -17.57 9.10
C PRO A 196 4.91 -16.38 8.96
N PHE A 197 3.62 -16.65 8.95
CA PHE A 197 2.56 -15.65 8.95
C PHE A 197 2.72 -14.70 10.16
N LYS A 198 2.65 -13.39 9.89
CA LYS A 198 2.56 -12.36 10.92
C LYS A 198 1.09 -12.01 11.13
N ARG A 199 0.66 -12.12 12.39
CA ARG A 199 -0.72 -11.81 12.78
C ARG A 199 -1.10 -10.34 12.52
N PRO A 200 -2.32 -10.06 12.06
CA PRO A 200 -2.80 -8.70 11.73
C PRO A 200 -3.17 -7.90 12.99
N ASP A 201 -3.32 -8.58 14.12
CA ASP A 201 -3.54 -8.07 15.47
C ASP A 201 -2.24 -8.08 16.30
N ASN A 202 -1.07 -7.95 15.67
CA ASN A 202 0.21 -8.06 16.37
C ASN A 202 0.26 -7.06 17.55
N PRO A 203 0.41 -7.55 18.80
CA PRO A 203 0.46 -6.70 19.98
C PRO A 203 1.85 -6.09 20.23
N GLU A 204 2.82 -6.30 19.33
CA GLU A 204 4.12 -5.63 19.39
C GLU A 204 3.94 -4.10 19.39
N LYS A 205 4.87 -3.40 20.04
CA LYS A 205 4.77 -1.98 20.39
C LYS A 205 4.67 -1.01 19.20
N ASP A 206 4.89 -1.45 17.97
CA ASP A 206 4.73 -0.61 16.80
C ASP A 206 3.36 -0.81 16.16
N ASP A 207 2.55 0.25 16.15
CA ASP A 207 1.23 0.24 15.52
C ASP A 207 1.29 -0.05 14.00
N LEU A 208 2.50 -0.16 13.44
CA LEU A 208 2.81 -0.54 12.06
C LEU A 208 2.28 -1.92 11.66
N HIS A 209 2.20 -2.85 12.60
CA HIS A 209 1.76 -4.22 12.33
C HIS A 209 0.33 -4.52 12.79
N HIS A 210 -0.37 -3.53 13.34
CA HIS A 210 -1.73 -3.69 13.80
C HIS A 210 -2.73 -3.31 12.70
N TRP A 211 -2.72 -4.06 11.60
CA TRP A 211 -3.54 -3.77 10.42
C TRP A 211 -5.03 -3.71 10.74
N ILE A 212 -5.52 -4.51 11.69
CA ILE A 212 -6.92 -4.46 12.13
C ILE A 212 -7.29 -3.07 12.69
N LYS A 213 -6.44 -2.49 13.53
CA LYS A 213 -6.67 -1.13 14.08
C LYS A 213 -6.51 -0.04 13.03
N GLN A 214 -5.56 -0.17 12.10
CA GLN A 214 -5.40 0.80 11.02
C GLN A 214 -6.64 0.90 10.12
N HIS A 215 -7.24 -0.25 9.77
CA HIS A 215 -8.53 -0.26 9.06
C HIS A 215 -9.63 0.36 9.90
N LYS A 216 -9.73 -0.04 11.19
CA LYS A 216 -10.73 0.52 12.10
C LYS A 216 -10.63 2.04 12.20
N ASN A 217 -9.42 2.58 12.35
CA ASN A 217 -9.18 4.02 12.35
C ASN A 217 -9.72 4.65 11.07
N THR A 218 -9.47 4.06 9.90
CA THR A 218 -10.03 4.55 8.63
C THR A 218 -11.57 4.53 8.62
N PHE A 219 -12.19 3.43 9.06
CA PHE A 219 -13.66 3.33 9.14
C PHE A 219 -14.25 4.35 10.13
N ASP A 220 -13.53 4.63 11.22
CA ASP A 220 -13.93 5.58 12.24
C ASP A 220 -13.75 7.04 11.80
N THR A 221 -12.72 7.34 11.03
CA THR A 221 -12.46 8.68 10.47
C THR A 221 -13.46 9.05 9.37
N PHE A 222 -13.82 8.11 8.49
CA PHE A 222 -14.63 8.38 7.29
C PHE A 222 -16.04 7.78 7.38
N LYS A 223 -16.85 8.31 8.30
CA LYS A 223 -18.23 7.82 8.56
C LYS A 223 -19.20 7.96 7.38
N ASP A 224 -18.93 8.89 6.47
CA ASP A 224 -19.74 9.10 5.26
C ASP A 224 -19.34 8.18 4.08
N THR A 225 -18.22 7.46 4.18
CA THR A 225 -17.76 6.50 3.16
C THR A 225 -18.28 5.10 3.52
N LYS A 226 -18.87 4.41 2.54
CA LYS A 226 -19.29 3.02 2.68
C LYS A 226 -18.16 2.06 2.29
N PHE A 227 -17.85 1.12 3.17
CA PHE A 227 -16.79 0.14 2.99
C PHE A 227 -17.36 -1.25 2.75
N TYR A 228 -16.69 -2.00 1.89
CA TYR A 228 -17.00 -3.39 1.60
C TYR A 228 -15.75 -4.24 1.80
N LYS A 229 -15.69 -5.03 2.88
CA LYS A 229 -14.65 -6.05 3.04
C LYS A 229 -15.01 -7.25 2.19
N VAL A 230 -14.21 -7.51 1.16
CA VAL A 230 -14.47 -8.60 0.23
C VAL A 230 -13.67 -9.84 0.63
N ASN A 231 -14.38 -10.94 0.83
CA ASN A 231 -13.82 -12.26 1.12
C ASN A 231 -14.00 -13.19 -0.09
N PRO A 232 -13.12 -14.19 -0.30
CA PRO A 232 -13.29 -15.16 -1.37
C PRO A 232 -14.60 -15.93 -1.31
N ASN A 233 -14.95 -16.40 -0.11
CA ASN A 233 -16.09 -17.27 0.15
C ASN A 233 -16.94 -16.72 1.30
N PRO A 234 -18.13 -17.31 1.57
CA PRO A 234 -18.92 -16.97 2.73
C PRO A 234 -18.11 -17.08 4.04
N ILE A 235 -18.39 -16.18 4.98
CA ILE A 235 -17.74 -16.14 6.29
C ILE A 235 -17.82 -17.52 6.98
N GLY A 236 -16.71 -17.95 7.58
CA GLY A 236 -16.54 -19.24 8.25
C GLY A 236 -16.04 -20.36 7.34
N THR A 237 -15.81 -20.12 6.05
CA THR A 237 -15.34 -21.15 5.10
C THR A 237 -13.84 -21.43 5.21
N SER A 238 -13.04 -20.43 5.57
CA SER A 238 -11.59 -20.55 5.72
C SER A 238 -11.04 -19.53 6.72
N PRO A 239 -9.75 -19.62 7.12
CA PRO A 239 -9.13 -18.64 8.02
C PRO A 239 -9.14 -17.19 7.50
N ILE A 240 -9.27 -16.98 6.19
CA ILE A 240 -9.31 -15.65 5.57
C ILE A 240 -10.74 -15.17 5.24
N ASP A 241 -11.73 -16.07 5.33
CA ASP A 241 -13.14 -15.76 5.18
C ASP A 241 -13.76 -15.51 6.56
N VAL A 242 -13.36 -14.42 7.21
CA VAL A 242 -13.72 -14.15 8.61
C VAL A 242 -14.24 -12.73 8.80
N GLU A 243 -15.14 -12.58 9.78
CA GLU A 243 -15.55 -11.28 10.30
C GLU A 243 -14.57 -10.87 11.42
N ILE A 244 -14.08 -9.63 11.36
CA ILE A 244 -13.20 -9.07 12.38
C ILE A 244 -14.04 -8.51 13.53
N GLU A 245 -13.82 -9.01 14.74
CA GLU A 245 -14.57 -8.64 15.93
C GLU A 245 -14.49 -7.14 16.24
N GLU A 246 -13.31 -6.54 16.05
CA GLU A 246 -13.05 -5.11 16.27
C GLU A 246 -13.81 -4.18 15.31
N TRP A 247 -14.40 -4.72 14.23
CA TRP A 247 -15.10 -3.93 13.22
C TRP A 247 -16.62 -4.04 13.29
N LYS A 248 -17.17 -4.84 14.22
CA LYS A 248 -18.63 -5.07 14.32
C LYS A 248 -19.45 -3.84 14.66
N ASP A 249 -18.84 -2.83 15.28
CA ASP A 249 -19.43 -1.54 15.61
C ASP A 249 -19.30 -0.50 14.48
N CYS A 250 -18.66 -0.84 13.37
CA CYS A 250 -18.48 0.05 12.22
C CYS A 250 -19.72 0.00 11.33
N GLU A 251 -20.69 0.90 11.56
CA GLU A 251 -21.95 0.98 10.81
C GLU A 251 -21.79 1.19 9.29
N ASN A 252 -20.63 1.70 8.87
CA ASN A 252 -20.29 1.97 7.49
C ASN A 252 -19.53 0.83 6.80
N LEU A 253 -19.37 -0.33 7.44
CA LEU A 253 -18.69 -1.50 6.89
C LEU A 253 -19.68 -2.66 6.64
N GLU A 254 -19.65 -3.20 5.43
CA GLU A 254 -20.34 -4.44 5.06
C GLU A 254 -19.31 -5.49 4.60
N TYR A 255 -19.64 -6.77 4.78
CA TYR A 255 -18.89 -7.88 4.22
C TYR A 255 -19.60 -8.42 2.99
N MET A 256 -18.83 -8.85 1.99
CA MET A 256 -19.35 -9.52 0.81
C MET A 256 -18.36 -10.53 0.25
N THR A 257 -18.84 -11.42 -0.61
CA THR A 257 -18.04 -12.43 -1.30
C THR A 257 -17.60 -11.96 -2.70
N PHE A 258 -16.60 -12.62 -3.30
CA PHE A 258 -16.28 -12.41 -4.72
C PHE A 258 -17.46 -12.71 -5.63
N ALA A 259 -18.28 -13.72 -5.31
CA ALA A 259 -19.48 -14.02 -6.09
C ALA A 259 -20.48 -12.85 -6.09
N GLU A 260 -20.71 -12.22 -4.93
CA GLU A 260 -21.58 -11.05 -4.82
C GLU A 260 -20.96 -9.82 -5.50
N LEU A 261 -19.64 -9.65 -5.42
CA LEU A 261 -18.92 -8.55 -6.09
C LEU A 261 -19.06 -8.66 -7.60
N ASN A 262 -18.81 -9.85 -8.15
CA ASN A 262 -18.95 -10.13 -9.56
C ASN A 262 -20.40 -9.96 -10.02
N ASN A 263 -21.38 -10.43 -9.25
CA ASN A 263 -22.78 -10.18 -9.58
C ASN A 263 -23.15 -8.69 -9.59
N LYS A 264 -22.49 -7.86 -8.77
CA LYS A 264 -22.73 -6.41 -8.73
C LYS A 264 -22.12 -5.67 -9.91
N PHE A 265 -20.88 -5.99 -10.29
CA PHE A 265 -20.11 -5.20 -11.26
C PHE A 265 -19.83 -5.91 -12.57
N LEU A 266 -19.70 -7.23 -12.54
CA LEU A 266 -19.36 -8.06 -13.68
C LEU A 266 -20.48 -9.05 -14.03
N PRO A 267 -21.78 -8.60 -14.11
CA PRO A 267 -22.84 -9.48 -14.53
C PRO A 267 -22.65 -9.82 -16.02
N PHE A 268 -22.78 -11.12 -16.32
CA PHE A 268 -22.68 -11.72 -17.66
C PHE A 268 -23.16 -10.86 -18.83
#